data_AF-A0A960FMI8-F1
#
_entry.id   AF-A0A960FMI8-F1
#
_cell.length_a   1.000
_cell.length_b   1.000
_cell.length_c   1.000
_cell.angle_alpha   90.00
_cell.angle_beta   90.00
_cell.angle_gamma   90.00
#
_symmetry.space_group_name_H-M   'P 1'
#
loop_
_entity.id
_entity.type
_entity.pdbx_description
1 polymer ?
#
loop_
_entity_poly.entity_id
_entity_poly.type
_entity_poly.pdbx_seq_one_letter_code
_entity_poly.pdbx_strand_id
1 'polypeptide(L)'
;MADHTPHEASTGPDGEPLVVETDEDRRRVERRSGQTLPAVCFATSVVAALALAVVYAEGGQNQAEGVLLAVALGGIGVGLVVWAKRFMPEGPDTEPRGRIGSTAEDRAAFVADLETGAHTFGRRHLLTKMLVGAVAALGVAALFPIRSLGPRPGRGLKSTPYRDGVRLVTEDGDPVRPDDPGVGGVITAFPEGHVGDETAQTLLIRLEPGQLEPEPGREDWTVDGVVAYSKVCTHAGCPVGLYQEQRGELLCPCHQSTFDVLHGATPVFGPATRPLPQLPLGTDADGNLIATGDFSGPVGPGFWDINT
;
A
#
# COMPACT_ATOMS: atom_id res chain seq x y z
N MET A 1 -55.62 8.06 -26.72
CA MET A 1 -55.24 9.03 -27.76
C MET A 1 -54.19 9.91 -27.12
N ALA A 2 -52.96 9.38 -27.06
CA ALA A 2 -51.85 10.06 -26.40
C ALA A 2 -51.26 11.03 -27.41
N ASP A 3 -51.33 12.32 -27.10
CA ASP A 3 -50.66 13.36 -27.86
C ASP A 3 -49.16 13.19 -27.60
N HIS A 4 -48.51 12.43 -28.46
CA HIS A 4 -47.07 12.29 -28.47
C HIS A 4 -46.55 13.55 -29.17
N THR A 5 -46.41 14.63 -28.40
CA THR A 5 -45.55 15.73 -28.84
C THR A 5 -44.19 15.13 -29.16
N PRO A 6 -43.62 15.38 -30.35
CA PRO A 6 -42.27 14.96 -30.63
C PRO A 6 -41.38 15.61 -29.59
N HIS A 7 -40.47 14.84 -28.97
CA HIS A 7 -39.28 15.46 -28.40
C HIS A 7 -38.73 16.38 -29.49
N GLU A 8 -38.72 17.69 -29.23
CA GLU A 8 -38.04 18.64 -30.11
C GLU A 8 -36.68 18.05 -30.39
N ALA A 9 -36.48 17.71 -31.67
CA ALA A 9 -35.20 17.29 -32.16
C ALA A 9 -34.16 18.31 -31.70
N SER A 10 -32.94 17.87 -31.50
CA SER A 10 -31.77 18.69 -31.20
C SER A 10 -31.48 19.69 -32.33
N THR A 11 -32.36 20.67 -32.48
CA THR A 11 -32.31 21.78 -33.43
C THR A 11 -32.22 23.04 -32.60
N GLY A 12 -31.50 24.04 -33.11
CA GLY A 12 -31.47 25.38 -32.54
C GLY A 12 -32.88 25.97 -32.41
N PRO A 13 -33.02 27.12 -31.71
CA PRO A 13 -34.31 27.69 -31.32
C PRO A 13 -35.32 27.94 -32.45
N ASP A 14 -34.89 27.92 -33.72
CA ASP A 14 -35.73 28.11 -34.90
C ASP A 14 -35.78 26.88 -35.84
N GLY A 15 -35.40 25.69 -35.36
CA GLY A 15 -35.37 24.46 -36.16
C GLY A 15 -34.11 24.28 -37.02
N GLU A 16 -33.12 25.17 -36.85
CA GLU A 16 -31.83 25.12 -37.53
C GLU A 16 -30.92 24.01 -36.96
N PRO A 17 -29.99 23.43 -37.76
CA PRO A 17 -29.03 22.48 -37.22
C PRO A 17 -28.14 23.16 -36.15
N LEU A 18 -27.87 22.45 -35.05
CA LEU A 18 -27.03 22.94 -33.94
C LEU A 18 -25.61 23.33 -34.37
N VAL A 19 -25.13 22.77 -35.47
CA VAL A 19 -23.89 23.14 -36.13
C VAL A 19 -24.22 23.47 -37.58
N VAL A 20 -24.07 24.74 -37.96
CA VAL A 20 -24.24 25.19 -39.35
C VAL A 20 -22.88 25.14 -40.03
N GLU A 21 -22.67 24.17 -40.91
CA GLU A 21 -21.45 24.10 -41.73
C GLU A 21 -21.44 25.27 -42.72
N THR A 22 -20.45 26.16 -42.61
CA THR A 22 -20.34 27.31 -43.50
C THR A 22 -19.80 26.90 -44.87
N ASP A 23 -20.01 27.74 -45.89
CA ASP A 23 -19.36 27.54 -47.20
C ASP A 23 -17.82 27.59 -47.10
N GLU A 24 -17.27 28.22 -46.06
CA GLU A 24 -15.84 28.20 -45.77
C GLU A 24 -15.39 26.85 -45.19
N ASP A 25 -16.17 26.25 -44.29
CA ASP A 25 -15.93 24.92 -43.75
C ASP A 25 -15.95 23.85 -44.85
N ARG A 26 -16.97 23.91 -45.73
CA ARG A 26 -17.05 23.01 -46.89
C ARG A 26 -15.82 23.12 -47.79
N ARG A 27 -15.40 24.35 -48.11
CA ARG A 27 -14.17 24.60 -48.89
C ARG A 27 -12.90 24.15 -48.16
N ARG A 28 -12.87 24.19 -46.83
CA ARG A 28 -11.76 23.71 -46.00
C ARG A 28 -11.66 22.18 -46.03
N VAL A 29 -12.79 21.48 -45.97
CA VAL A 29 -12.87 20.01 -46.07
C VAL A 29 -12.54 19.51 -47.48
N GLU A 30 -13.04 20.19 -48.52
CA GLU A 30 -12.80 19.83 -49.93
C GLU A 30 -11.34 20.03 -50.37
N ARG A 31 -10.58 20.87 -49.66
CA ARG A 31 -9.14 21.03 -49.89
C ARG A 31 -8.39 19.80 -49.37
N ARG A 32 -7.88 18.97 -50.30
CA ARG A 32 -6.89 17.91 -49.99
C ARG A 32 -5.63 18.44 -49.31
N SER A 33 -5.32 19.72 -49.47
CA SER A 33 -4.19 20.37 -48.81
C SER A 33 -4.40 20.42 -47.30
N GLY A 34 -3.64 19.63 -46.54
CA GLY A 34 -3.67 19.64 -45.07
C GLY A 34 -3.96 18.27 -44.41
N GLN A 35 -4.34 17.25 -45.18
CA GLN A 35 -4.61 15.89 -44.69
C GLN A 35 -3.33 15.09 -44.41
N THR A 36 -2.20 15.50 -44.99
CA THR A 36 -0.91 14.80 -44.87
C THR A 36 -0.42 14.70 -43.44
N LEU A 37 -0.53 15.78 -42.66
CA LEU A 37 -0.07 15.81 -41.28
C LEU A 37 -0.85 14.84 -40.35
N PRO A 38 -2.19 14.89 -40.25
CA PRO A 38 -2.92 13.93 -39.43
C PRO A 38 -2.74 12.49 -39.94
N ALA A 39 -2.66 12.28 -41.26
CA ALA A 39 -2.38 10.96 -41.83
C ALA A 39 -1.00 10.41 -41.42
N VAL A 40 0.05 11.24 -41.42
CA VAL A 40 1.39 10.83 -40.94
C VAL A 40 1.36 10.51 -39.45
N CYS A 41 0.68 11.32 -38.63
CA CYS A 41 0.54 11.05 -37.19
C CYS A 41 -0.16 9.71 -36.92
N PHE A 42 -1.25 9.41 -37.62
CA PHE A 42 -1.96 8.13 -37.51
C PHE A 42 -1.14 6.96 -38.06
N ALA A 43 -0.44 7.13 -39.18
CA ALA A 43 0.44 6.09 -39.72
C ALA A 43 1.58 5.75 -38.76
N THR A 44 2.23 6.76 -38.18
CA THR A 44 3.27 6.58 -37.14
C THR A 44 2.70 5.87 -35.92
N SER A 45 1.46 6.19 -35.52
CA SER A 45 0.78 5.47 -34.44
C SER A 45 0.59 3.99 -34.74
N VAL A 46 0.08 3.66 -35.94
CA VAL A 46 -0.13 2.27 -36.38
C VAL A 46 1.18 1.50 -36.39
N VAL A 47 2.25 2.07 -36.95
CA VAL A 47 3.57 1.43 -36.98
C VAL A 47 4.10 1.19 -35.57
N ALA A 48 4.01 2.18 -34.69
CA ALA A 48 4.47 2.05 -33.31
C ALA A 48 3.66 1.02 -32.51
N ALA A 49 2.34 0.93 -32.71
CA ALA A 49 1.49 -0.06 -32.07
C ALA A 49 1.80 -1.49 -32.55
N LEU A 50 2.04 -1.69 -33.85
CA LEU A 50 2.45 -2.99 -34.39
C LEU A 50 3.84 -3.39 -33.88
N ALA A 51 4.79 -2.45 -33.86
CA ALA A 51 6.11 -2.69 -33.30
C ALA A 51 6.04 -3.02 -31.80
N LEU A 52 5.17 -2.33 -31.04
CA LEU A 52 4.93 -2.63 -29.63
C LEU A 52 4.45 -4.07 -29.44
N ALA A 53 3.48 -4.52 -30.25
CA ALA A 53 2.96 -5.87 -30.18
C ALA A 53 4.05 -6.93 -30.45
N VAL A 54 4.93 -6.68 -31.42
CA VAL A 54 6.07 -7.57 -31.72
C VAL A 54 7.08 -7.59 -30.57
N VAL A 55 7.52 -6.42 -30.10
CA VAL A 55 8.49 -6.31 -29.00
C VAL A 55 7.96 -6.97 -27.73
N TYR A 56 6.68 -6.76 -27.41
CA TYR A 56 6.03 -7.40 -26.27
C TYR A 56 5.95 -8.93 -26.43
N ALA A 57 5.57 -9.42 -27.61
CA ALA A 57 5.47 -10.85 -27.87
C ALA A 57 6.83 -11.58 -27.80
N GLU A 58 7.93 -10.89 -28.11
CA GLU A 58 9.29 -11.41 -28.03
C GLU A 58 9.93 -11.24 -26.63
N GLY A 59 9.20 -10.73 -25.64
CA GLY A 59 9.72 -10.49 -24.29
C GLY A 59 10.76 -9.36 -24.26
N GLY A 60 10.49 -8.29 -25.01
CA GLY A 60 11.38 -7.15 -25.18
C GLY A 60 11.62 -6.32 -23.93
N GLN A 61 12.48 -5.31 -24.05
CA GLN A 61 12.85 -4.44 -22.94
C GLN A 61 11.75 -3.41 -22.63
N ASN A 62 11.42 -3.23 -21.35
CA ASN A 62 10.38 -2.29 -20.88
C ASN A 62 10.54 -0.85 -21.41
N GLN A 63 11.78 -0.35 -21.58
CA GLN A 63 12.02 0.99 -22.11
C GLN A 63 11.58 1.11 -23.58
N ALA A 64 11.82 0.08 -24.38
CA ALA A 64 11.42 0.05 -25.78
C ALA A 64 9.89 0.02 -25.91
N GLU A 65 9.22 -0.81 -25.09
CA GLU A 65 7.77 -0.86 -25.01
C GLU A 65 7.17 0.49 -24.59
N GLY A 66 7.74 1.13 -23.57
CA GLY A 66 7.30 2.45 -23.11
C GLY A 66 7.40 3.53 -24.19
N VAL A 67 8.50 3.55 -24.95
CA VAL A 67 8.66 4.49 -26.07
C VAL A 67 7.65 4.20 -27.19
N LEU A 68 7.47 2.94 -27.57
CA LEU A 68 6.52 2.55 -28.62
C LEU A 68 5.07 2.89 -28.23
N LEU A 69 4.69 2.66 -26.98
CA LEU A 69 3.39 3.05 -26.44
C LEU A 69 3.20 4.58 -26.47
N ALA A 70 4.21 5.33 -26.05
CA ALA A 70 4.17 6.79 -26.07
C ALA A 70 4.02 7.34 -27.50
N VAL A 71 4.73 6.78 -28.48
CA VAL A 71 4.62 7.15 -29.89
C VAL A 71 3.26 6.74 -30.46
N ALA A 72 2.75 5.56 -30.11
CA ALA A 72 1.44 5.07 -30.55
C ALA A 72 0.31 6.01 -30.09
N LEU A 73 0.23 6.28 -28.79
CA LEU A 73 -0.81 7.15 -28.21
C LEU A 73 -0.60 8.62 -28.58
N GLY A 74 0.65 9.09 -28.60
CA GLY A 74 1.01 10.44 -29.00
C GLY A 74 0.66 10.72 -30.47
N GLY A 75 0.89 9.76 -31.36
CA GLY A 75 0.48 9.84 -32.76
C GLY A 75 -1.03 9.98 -32.93
N ILE A 76 -1.83 9.25 -32.16
CA ILE A 76 -3.31 9.40 -32.15
C ILE A 76 -3.69 10.78 -31.63
N GLY A 77 -3.17 11.19 -30.48
CA GLY A 77 -3.53 12.46 -29.85
C GLY A 77 -3.20 13.66 -30.74
N VAL A 78 -1.98 13.73 -31.28
CA VAL A 78 -1.59 14.80 -32.20
C VAL A 78 -2.41 14.73 -33.49
N GLY A 79 -2.63 13.53 -34.04
CA GLY A 79 -3.44 13.33 -35.23
C GLY A 79 -4.87 13.83 -35.07
N LEU A 80 -5.53 13.51 -33.96
CA LEU A 80 -6.89 13.95 -33.64
C LEU A 80 -6.98 15.47 -33.46
N VAL A 81 -6.04 16.09 -32.74
CA VAL A 81 -6.04 17.56 -32.56
C VAL A 81 -5.82 18.29 -33.89
N VAL A 82 -4.89 17.81 -34.71
CA VAL A 82 -4.64 18.37 -36.04
C VAL A 82 -5.85 18.16 -36.95
N TRP A 83 -6.51 16.99 -36.89
CA TRP A 83 -7.74 16.72 -37.63
C TRP A 83 -8.87 17.67 -37.20
N ALA A 84 -9.10 17.81 -35.89
CA ALA A 84 -10.10 18.71 -35.33
C ALA A 84 -9.91 20.16 -35.81
N LYS A 85 -8.72 20.74 -35.59
CA LYS A 85 -8.42 22.13 -35.97
C LYS A 85 -8.46 22.41 -37.48
N ARG A 86 -8.36 21.38 -38.33
CA ARG A 86 -8.27 21.55 -39.78
C ARG A 86 -9.55 21.20 -40.52
N PHE A 87 -10.38 20.33 -39.96
CA PHE A 87 -11.51 19.76 -40.71
C PHE A 87 -12.83 19.78 -39.93
N MET A 88 -12.82 19.99 -38.61
CA MET A 88 -14.07 20.18 -37.88
C MET A 88 -14.56 21.61 -38.05
N PRO A 89 -15.88 21.83 -38.16
CA PRO A 89 -16.47 23.16 -38.13
C PRO A 89 -16.05 23.90 -36.85
N GLU A 90 -15.69 25.17 -36.98
CA GLU A 90 -15.31 26.03 -35.86
C GLU A 90 -16.27 27.22 -35.81
N GLY A 91 -16.92 27.44 -34.66
CA GLY A 91 -17.84 28.55 -34.50
C GLY A 91 -18.23 28.76 -33.03
N PRO A 92 -18.61 29.98 -32.64
CA PRO A 92 -19.25 30.21 -31.36
C PRO A 92 -20.67 29.62 -31.41
N ASP A 93 -20.83 28.42 -30.85
CA ASP A 93 -22.16 27.85 -30.64
C ASP A 93 -22.76 28.44 -29.35
N THR A 94 -23.98 28.99 -29.46
CA THR A 94 -24.71 29.52 -28.32
C THR A 94 -25.94 28.67 -28.05
N GLU A 95 -25.93 27.97 -26.92
CA GLU A 95 -27.11 27.26 -26.43
C GLU A 95 -27.72 28.04 -25.25
N PRO A 96 -29.03 28.33 -25.28
CA PRO A 96 -29.70 28.91 -24.12
C PRO A 96 -29.59 27.93 -22.95
N ARG A 97 -28.96 28.37 -21.86
CA ARG A 97 -28.85 27.54 -20.65
C ARG A 97 -30.26 27.25 -20.13
N GLY A 98 -30.64 25.98 -20.13
CA GLY A 98 -31.90 25.52 -19.55
C GLY A 98 -32.08 25.99 -18.11
N ARG A 99 -33.33 26.08 -17.66
CA ARG A 99 -33.66 26.54 -16.30
C ARG A 99 -32.98 25.65 -15.26
N ILE A 100 -32.23 26.26 -14.34
CA ILE A 100 -31.68 25.57 -13.16
C ILE A 100 -32.80 25.42 -12.13
N GLY A 101 -33.70 24.47 -12.37
CA GLY A 101 -34.78 24.09 -11.46
C GLY A 101 -36.08 23.71 -12.16
N SER A 102 -36.71 22.64 -11.68
CA SER A 102 -38.04 22.20 -12.13
C SER A 102 -39.08 23.30 -11.95
N THR A 103 -40.08 23.34 -12.82
CA THR A 103 -41.18 24.29 -12.71
C THR A 103 -42.03 24.00 -11.47
N ALA A 104 -42.89 24.95 -11.07
CA ALA A 104 -43.83 24.71 -9.97
C ALA A 104 -44.82 23.59 -10.33
N GLU A 105 -45.18 23.49 -11.61
CA GLU A 105 -46.05 22.44 -12.14
C GLU A 105 -45.36 21.06 -12.07
N ASP A 106 -44.11 20.93 -12.53
CA ASP A 106 -43.36 19.67 -12.45
C ASP A 106 -43.21 19.19 -11.00
N ARG A 107 -42.94 20.13 -10.08
CA ARG A 107 -42.84 19.82 -8.65
C ARG A 107 -44.17 19.36 -8.07
N ALA A 108 -45.27 20.03 -8.43
CA ALA A 108 -46.61 19.66 -7.96
C ALA A 108 -47.04 18.29 -8.50
N ALA A 109 -46.77 18.02 -9.78
CA ALA A 109 -47.02 16.72 -10.41
C ALA A 109 -46.22 15.60 -9.72
N PHE A 110 -44.92 15.81 -9.49
CA PHE A 110 -44.08 14.85 -8.77
C PHE A 110 -44.60 14.55 -7.35
N VAL A 111 -45.01 15.57 -6.61
CA VAL A 111 -45.58 15.38 -5.26
C VAL A 111 -46.87 14.58 -5.32
N ALA A 112 -47.77 14.87 -6.26
CA ALA A 112 -49.02 14.13 -6.43
C ALA A 112 -48.78 12.65 -6.76
N ASP A 113 -47.82 12.35 -7.64
CA ASP A 113 -47.42 10.99 -7.98
C ASP A 113 -46.81 10.26 -6.77
N LEU A 114 -45.94 10.94 -6.02
CA LEU A 114 -45.33 10.39 -4.80
C LEU A 114 -46.37 10.08 -3.72
N GLU A 115 -47.32 10.98 -3.49
CA GLU A 115 -48.42 10.80 -2.52
C GLU A 115 -49.32 9.63 -2.90
N THR A 116 -49.62 9.48 -4.19
CA THR A 116 -50.40 8.35 -4.72
C THR A 116 -49.72 7.02 -4.39
N GLY A 117 -48.40 6.93 -4.59
CA GLY A 117 -47.61 5.77 -4.20
C GLY A 117 -47.57 5.55 -2.69
N ALA A 118 -47.32 6.61 -1.91
CA ALA A 118 -47.21 6.58 -0.46
C ALA A 118 -48.48 6.06 0.24
N HIS A 119 -49.66 6.40 -0.30
CA HIS A 119 -50.94 5.93 0.23
C HIS A 119 -51.05 4.39 0.24
N THR A 120 -50.41 3.70 -0.72
CA THR A 120 -50.39 2.24 -0.79
C THR A 120 -49.58 1.63 0.37
N PHE A 121 -48.45 2.23 0.72
CA PHE A 121 -47.62 1.81 1.86
C PHE A 121 -48.34 2.01 3.21
N GLY A 122 -49.14 3.07 3.34
CA GLY A 122 -49.95 3.35 4.53
C GLY A 122 -51.08 2.34 4.76
N ARG A 123 -51.74 1.87 3.69
CA ARG A 123 -52.84 0.89 3.81
C ARG A 123 -52.38 -0.55 4.00
N ARG A 124 -51.17 -0.91 3.55
CA ARG A 124 -50.61 -2.28 3.61
C ARG A 124 -49.57 -2.45 4.70
N HIS A 125 -49.90 -2.00 5.91
CA HIS A 125 -48.98 -1.89 7.04
C HIS A 125 -48.23 -3.19 7.40
N LEU A 126 -48.85 -4.36 7.25
CA LEU A 126 -48.17 -5.65 7.48
C LEU A 126 -47.03 -5.88 6.47
N LEU A 127 -47.29 -5.68 5.18
CA LEU A 127 -46.28 -5.88 4.12
C LEU A 127 -45.14 -4.87 4.25
N THR A 128 -45.46 -3.60 4.53
CA THR A 128 -44.45 -2.56 4.78
C THR A 128 -43.57 -2.90 5.98
N LYS A 129 -44.15 -3.38 7.09
CA LYS A 129 -43.39 -3.84 8.27
C LYS A 129 -42.50 -5.05 7.96
N MET A 130 -43.00 -6.01 7.18
CA MET A 130 -42.20 -7.17 6.76
C MET A 130 -41.04 -6.76 5.86
N LEU A 131 -41.25 -5.81 4.93
CA LEU A 131 -40.18 -5.27 4.09
C LEU A 131 -39.12 -4.54 4.93
N VAL A 132 -39.53 -3.66 5.84
CA VAL A 132 -38.60 -2.96 6.75
C VAL A 132 -37.84 -3.98 7.60
N GLY A 133 -38.52 -5.00 8.13
CA GLY A 133 -37.89 -6.07 8.90
C GLY A 133 -36.88 -6.87 8.06
N ALA A 134 -37.20 -7.22 6.82
CA ALA A 134 -36.31 -7.94 5.92
C ALA A 134 -35.06 -7.10 5.56
N VAL A 135 -35.24 -5.81 5.23
CA VAL A 135 -34.13 -4.89 4.94
C VAL A 135 -33.28 -4.66 6.19
N ALA A 136 -33.88 -4.50 7.36
CA ALA A 136 -33.16 -4.35 8.62
C ALA A 136 -32.37 -5.62 8.97
N ALA A 137 -32.96 -6.80 8.81
CA ALA A 137 -32.29 -8.07 9.02
C ALA A 137 -31.10 -8.24 8.05
N LEU A 138 -31.27 -7.87 6.78
CA LEU A 138 -30.18 -7.86 5.81
C LEU A 138 -29.09 -6.84 6.17
N GLY A 139 -29.46 -5.65 6.64
CA GLY A 139 -28.51 -4.63 7.13
C GLY A 139 -27.70 -5.11 8.34
N VAL A 140 -28.34 -5.80 9.29
CA VAL A 140 -27.63 -6.44 10.42
C VAL A 140 -26.73 -7.56 9.93
N ALA A 141 -27.19 -8.40 9.00
CA ALA A 141 -26.36 -9.45 8.41
C ALA A 141 -25.15 -8.88 7.66
N ALA A 142 -25.27 -7.70 7.04
CA ALA A 142 -24.18 -7.00 6.37
C ALA A 142 -23.07 -6.52 7.32
N LEU A 143 -23.29 -6.50 8.64
CA LEU A 143 -22.23 -6.25 9.63
C LEU A 143 -21.40 -7.50 9.93
N PHE A 144 -21.89 -8.70 9.62
CA PHE A 144 -21.21 -9.96 9.93
C PHE A 144 -19.81 -10.09 9.29
N PRO A 145 -19.55 -9.63 8.06
CA PRO A 145 -18.20 -9.65 7.46
C PRO A 145 -17.12 -8.90 8.26
N ILE A 146 -17.49 -7.97 9.17
CA ILE A 146 -16.52 -7.34 10.10
C ILE A 146 -15.81 -8.41 10.94
N ARG A 147 -16.48 -9.53 11.25
CA ARG A 147 -15.89 -10.65 11.97
C ARG A 147 -14.77 -11.35 11.19
N SER A 148 -14.76 -11.20 9.87
CA SER A 148 -13.75 -11.74 8.96
C SER A 148 -12.50 -10.86 8.82
N LEU A 149 -12.44 -9.70 9.49
CA LEU A 149 -11.26 -8.82 9.50
C LEU A 149 -10.05 -9.38 10.28
N GLY A 150 -10.15 -10.62 10.79
CA GLY A 150 -9.01 -11.34 11.36
C GLY A 150 -9.22 -11.81 12.80
N PRO A 151 -8.20 -12.46 13.37
CA PRO A 151 -8.22 -12.88 14.76
C PRO A 151 -8.25 -11.68 15.70
N ARG A 152 -8.76 -11.90 16.92
CA ARG A 152 -8.71 -10.88 17.97
C ARG A 152 -7.24 -10.72 18.42
N PRO A 153 -6.79 -9.50 18.75
CA PRO A 153 -5.47 -9.29 19.35
C PRO A 153 -5.30 -10.20 20.58
N GLY A 154 -4.22 -10.97 20.59
CA GLY A 154 -3.86 -11.88 21.68
C GLY A 154 -2.61 -11.41 22.41
N ARG A 155 -1.96 -12.31 23.15
CA ARG A 155 -0.70 -12.05 23.86
C ARG A 155 0.57 -12.33 23.04
N GLY A 156 0.43 -12.57 21.73
CA GLY A 156 1.55 -12.98 20.87
C GLY A 156 2.70 -11.98 20.80
N LEU A 157 2.44 -10.69 21.08
CA LEU A 157 3.47 -9.65 21.09
C LEU A 157 4.29 -9.59 22.39
N LYS A 158 3.95 -10.40 23.42
CA LYS A 158 4.56 -10.32 24.75
C LYS A 158 5.69 -11.34 24.99
N SER A 159 5.85 -12.31 24.10
CA SER A 159 6.83 -13.39 24.26
C SER A 159 7.30 -13.87 22.90
N THR A 160 8.55 -14.29 22.80
CA THR A 160 9.10 -14.94 21.62
C THR A 160 9.14 -16.46 21.79
N PRO A 161 9.58 -17.24 20.80
CA PRO A 161 9.87 -18.66 20.96
C PRO A 161 11.06 -19.00 21.86
N TYR A 162 11.90 -18.02 22.26
CA TYR A 162 13.01 -18.28 23.17
C TYR A 162 12.54 -18.72 24.56
N ARG A 163 13.17 -19.76 25.09
CA ARG A 163 12.95 -20.32 26.42
C ARG A 163 14.29 -20.86 26.93
N ASP A 164 14.32 -21.19 28.22
CA ASP A 164 15.47 -21.87 28.82
C ASP A 164 15.83 -23.16 28.06
N GLY A 165 17.09 -23.27 27.67
CA GLY A 165 17.65 -24.41 26.93
C GLY A 165 17.52 -24.36 25.40
N VAL A 166 16.88 -23.33 24.82
CA VAL A 166 16.72 -23.23 23.35
C VAL A 166 18.04 -22.81 22.71
N ARG A 167 18.56 -23.63 21.79
CA ARG A 167 19.77 -23.31 21.03
C ARG A 167 19.60 -22.10 20.12
N LEU A 168 20.67 -21.32 19.99
CA LEU A 168 20.79 -20.30 18.98
C LEU A 168 21.40 -20.91 17.71
N VAL A 169 20.75 -20.68 16.58
CA VAL A 169 21.16 -21.20 15.28
C VAL A 169 21.33 -20.10 14.23
N THR A 170 22.16 -20.33 13.22
CA THR A 170 22.32 -19.45 12.06
C THR A 170 21.05 -19.46 11.17
N GLU A 171 21.04 -18.64 10.11
CA GLU A 171 19.98 -18.67 9.09
C GLU A 171 19.87 -20.03 8.38
N ASP A 172 20.94 -20.82 8.34
CA ASP A 172 20.95 -22.17 7.77
C ASP A 172 20.53 -23.25 8.78
N GLY A 173 20.34 -22.87 10.05
CA GLY A 173 19.94 -23.77 11.13
C GLY A 173 21.11 -24.43 11.88
N ASP A 174 22.35 -24.01 11.62
CA ASP A 174 23.52 -24.53 12.31
C ASP A 174 23.66 -23.94 13.73
N PRO A 175 23.96 -24.75 14.77
CA PRO A 175 24.18 -24.25 16.12
C PRO A 175 25.34 -23.26 16.19
N VAL A 176 25.13 -22.16 16.90
CA VAL A 176 26.14 -21.09 17.05
C VAL A 176 26.99 -21.35 18.30
N ARG A 177 28.30 -21.20 18.17
CA ARG A 177 29.28 -21.20 19.27
C ARG A 177 29.66 -19.77 19.68
N PRO A 178 30.16 -19.56 20.92
CA PRO A 178 30.58 -18.24 21.36
C PRO A 178 31.65 -17.58 20.47
N ASP A 179 32.51 -18.37 19.82
CA ASP A 179 33.60 -17.88 18.95
C ASP A 179 33.15 -17.46 17.54
N ASP A 180 31.96 -17.89 17.07
CA ASP A 180 31.51 -17.69 15.69
C ASP A 180 31.38 -16.22 15.24
N PRO A 181 30.92 -15.27 16.08
CA PRO A 181 30.91 -13.87 15.69
C PRO A 181 32.32 -13.32 15.41
N GLY A 182 33.37 -13.90 16.04
CA GLY A 182 34.69 -13.29 16.13
C GLY A 182 34.70 -12.04 17.01
N VAL A 183 35.83 -11.71 17.64
CA VAL A 183 35.95 -10.51 18.48
C VAL A 183 35.69 -9.26 17.64
N GLY A 184 34.82 -8.38 18.13
CA GLY A 184 34.34 -7.20 17.40
C GLY A 184 33.31 -7.50 16.31
N GLY A 185 32.98 -8.77 16.10
CA GLY A 185 32.04 -9.18 15.08
C GLY A 185 30.61 -9.32 15.59
N VAL A 186 29.70 -9.37 14.61
CA VAL A 186 28.27 -9.51 14.82
C VAL A 186 27.69 -10.52 13.84
N ILE A 187 26.84 -11.42 14.33
CA ILE A 187 26.07 -12.35 13.50
C ILE A 187 24.60 -12.32 13.90
N THR A 188 23.73 -12.76 12.98
CA THR A 188 22.30 -12.94 13.26
C THR A 188 22.04 -14.40 13.62
N ALA A 189 21.26 -14.61 14.66
CA ALA A 189 20.83 -15.93 15.11
C ALA A 189 19.33 -15.98 15.37
N PHE A 190 18.80 -17.20 15.40
CA PHE A 190 17.40 -17.53 15.59
C PHE A 190 17.26 -18.61 16.68
N PRO A 191 16.06 -18.79 17.27
CA PRO A 191 15.79 -19.96 18.09
C PRO A 191 15.76 -21.21 17.20
N GLU A 192 16.34 -22.30 17.67
CA GLU A 192 16.22 -23.60 17.01
C GLU A 192 14.74 -23.95 16.76
N GLY A 193 14.44 -24.43 15.54
CA GLY A 193 13.07 -24.71 15.10
C GLY A 193 12.23 -23.49 14.70
N HIS A 194 12.76 -22.27 14.82
CA HIS A 194 12.06 -21.00 14.51
C HIS A 194 12.92 -20.07 13.64
N VAL A 195 13.75 -20.64 12.76
CA VAL A 195 14.52 -19.88 11.76
C VAL A 195 13.57 -19.09 10.87
N GLY A 196 13.85 -17.80 10.67
CA GLY A 196 13.00 -16.88 9.93
C GLY A 196 11.86 -16.26 10.72
N ASP A 197 11.72 -16.55 12.02
CA ASP A 197 10.75 -15.83 12.88
C ASP A 197 11.17 -14.36 13.01
N GLU A 198 10.36 -13.47 12.43
CA GLU A 198 10.63 -12.04 12.38
C GLU A 198 10.76 -11.40 13.76
N THR A 199 10.11 -11.98 14.78
CA THR A 199 10.07 -11.47 16.16
C THR A 199 11.18 -12.01 17.05
N ALA A 200 11.94 -13.00 16.57
CA ALA A 200 12.98 -13.69 17.34
C ALA A 200 14.37 -13.58 16.73
N GLN A 201 14.54 -12.70 15.73
CA GLN A 201 15.86 -12.37 15.20
C GLN A 201 16.73 -11.75 16.30
N THR A 202 17.91 -12.34 16.53
CA THR A 202 18.84 -11.94 17.58
C THR A 202 20.19 -11.56 16.99
N LEU A 203 20.76 -10.45 17.43
CA LEU A 203 22.13 -10.07 17.14
C LEU A 203 23.04 -10.62 18.23
N LEU A 204 24.01 -11.44 17.85
CA LEU A 204 25.09 -11.88 18.72
C LEU A 204 26.32 -11.05 18.42
N ILE A 205 26.78 -10.30 19.42
CA ILE A 205 27.90 -9.38 19.30
C ILE A 205 28.97 -9.83 20.28
N ARG A 206 30.16 -10.14 19.79
CA ARG A 206 31.28 -10.46 20.67
C ARG A 206 32.12 -9.22 20.92
N LEU A 207 32.07 -8.74 22.15
CA LEU A 207 32.76 -7.54 22.60
C LEU A 207 34.21 -7.88 23.00
N GLU A 208 35.07 -6.86 23.01
CA GLU A 208 36.39 -7.00 23.62
C GLU A 208 36.24 -7.14 25.15
N PRO A 209 37.15 -7.86 25.82
CA PRO A 209 37.09 -8.07 27.26
C PRO A 209 37.01 -6.75 28.05
N GLY A 210 36.00 -6.64 28.92
CA GLY A 210 35.81 -5.49 29.81
C GLY A 210 35.14 -4.27 29.18
N GLN A 211 34.66 -4.35 27.92
CA GLN A 211 33.89 -3.24 27.31
C GLN A 211 32.45 -3.14 27.78
N LEU A 212 31.83 -4.27 28.15
CA LEU A 212 30.41 -4.30 28.51
C LEU A 212 30.21 -3.77 29.93
N GLU A 213 29.25 -2.85 30.08
CA GLU A 213 28.70 -2.44 31.38
C GLU A 213 27.32 -3.10 31.53
N PRO A 214 27.23 -4.29 32.17
CA PRO A 214 25.97 -5.00 32.27
C PRO A 214 24.97 -4.22 33.14
N GLU A 215 23.71 -4.23 32.73
CA GLU A 215 22.61 -3.72 33.54
C GLU A 215 22.51 -4.52 34.87
N PRO A 216 22.11 -3.87 35.98
CA PRO A 216 21.97 -4.55 37.26
C PRO A 216 21.08 -5.79 37.19
N GLY A 217 21.58 -6.94 37.66
CA GLY A 217 20.88 -8.22 37.59
C GLY A 217 21.00 -8.97 36.25
N ARG A 218 21.89 -8.52 35.36
CA ARG A 218 22.22 -9.17 34.08
C ARG A 218 23.70 -9.46 33.92
N GLU A 219 24.43 -9.51 35.03
CA GLU A 219 25.87 -9.73 35.04
C GLU A 219 26.25 -11.11 34.47
N ASP A 220 25.34 -12.08 34.51
CA ASP A 220 25.49 -13.45 34.02
C ASP A 220 24.80 -13.72 32.66
N TRP A 221 24.33 -12.69 31.95
CA TRP A 221 23.59 -12.86 30.68
C TRP A 221 24.47 -13.01 29.44
N THR A 222 25.79 -13.04 29.63
CA THR A 222 26.78 -13.12 28.54
C THR A 222 27.64 -14.37 28.65
N VAL A 223 28.15 -14.83 27.52
CA VAL A 223 29.03 -15.99 27.42
C VAL A 223 30.28 -15.59 26.66
N ASP A 224 31.46 -15.69 27.27
CA ASP A 224 32.75 -15.41 26.62
C ASP A 224 32.82 -14.06 25.87
N GLY A 225 32.19 -13.03 26.44
CA GLY A 225 32.12 -11.68 25.85
C GLY A 225 31.04 -11.51 24.77
N VAL A 226 30.25 -12.55 24.49
CA VAL A 226 29.09 -12.48 23.60
C VAL A 226 27.88 -11.93 24.35
N VAL A 227 27.33 -10.84 23.83
CA VAL A 227 26.04 -10.27 24.24
C VAL A 227 25.01 -10.48 23.15
N ALA A 228 23.76 -10.71 23.55
CA ALA A 228 22.64 -10.92 22.64
C ALA A 228 21.58 -9.84 22.81
N TYR A 229 21.22 -9.16 21.72
CA TYR A 229 20.12 -8.20 21.68
C TYR A 229 19.15 -8.53 20.55
N SER A 230 17.89 -8.14 20.71
CA SER A 230 16.92 -8.26 19.62
C SER A 230 17.37 -7.46 18.40
N LYS A 231 17.28 -8.07 17.22
CA LYS A 231 17.50 -7.40 15.93
C LYS A 231 16.34 -6.47 15.58
N VAL A 232 15.20 -6.52 16.27
CA VAL A 232 13.99 -5.80 15.88
C VAL A 232 13.93 -4.44 16.55
N CYS A 233 14.00 -3.37 15.76
CA CYS A 233 14.01 -2.00 16.26
C CYS A 233 12.73 -1.66 17.05
N THR A 234 12.89 -1.11 18.25
CA THR A 234 11.79 -0.73 19.15
C THR A 234 10.98 0.49 18.71
N HIS A 235 11.38 1.17 17.64
CA HIS A 235 10.61 2.25 17.03
C HIS A 235 9.50 1.69 16.12
N ALA A 236 9.88 1.10 14.99
CA ALA A 236 8.94 0.69 13.93
C ALA A 236 9.22 -0.72 13.35
N GLY A 237 10.05 -1.53 14.03
CA GLY A 237 10.20 -2.95 13.73
C GLY A 237 11.22 -3.30 12.66
N CYS A 238 11.93 -2.32 12.10
CA CYS A 238 12.99 -2.61 11.14
C CYS A 238 14.12 -3.47 11.75
N PRO A 239 14.75 -4.35 10.95
CA PRO A 239 15.92 -5.10 11.38
C PRO A 239 17.12 -4.16 11.56
N VAL A 240 17.58 -4.03 12.80
CA VAL A 240 18.84 -3.42 13.20
C VAL A 240 19.98 -4.35 12.77
N GLY A 241 21.08 -3.82 12.26
CA GLY A 241 22.17 -4.70 11.79
C GLY A 241 23.44 -4.02 11.36
N LEU A 242 23.48 -2.68 11.37
CA LEU A 242 24.70 -1.94 11.06
C LEU A 242 25.46 -1.70 12.35
N TYR A 243 26.39 -2.61 12.68
CA TYR A 243 27.22 -2.49 13.89
C TYR A 243 28.49 -1.67 13.62
N GLN A 244 28.74 -0.69 14.48
CA GLN A 244 29.94 0.14 14.49
C GLN A 244 30.81 -0.29 15.68
N GLU A 245 31.64 -1.30 15.46
CA GLU A 245 32.49 -1.94 16.47
C GLU A 245 33.31 -0.93 17.29
N GLN A 246 33.99 0.00 16.63
CA GLN A 246 34.85 0.99 17.31
C GLN A 246 34.11 1.85 18.35
N ARG A 247 32.79 1.99 18.23
CA ARG A 247 31.95 2.76 19.16
C ARG A 247 31.05 1.89 20.04
N GLY A 248 30.94 0.59 19.75
CA GLY A 248 29.95 -0.27 20.40
C GLY A 248 28.50 0.14 20.08
N GLU A 249 28.24 0.64 18.87
CA GLU A 249 26.93 1.18 18.49
C GLU A 249 26.23 0.31 17.43
N LEU A 250 24.94 0.06 17.61
CA LEU A 250 24.07 -0.54 16.60
C LEU A 250 23.20 0.52 15.93
N LEU A 251 23.22 0.58 14.61
CA LEU A 251 22.42 1.50 13.82
C LEU A 251 21.27 0.78 13.10
N CYS A 252 20.06 1.32 13.26
CA CYS A 252 18.89 0.96 12.48
C CYS A 252 18.86 1.73 11.15
N PRO A 253 18.87 1.07 9.98
CA PRO A 253 18.99 1.74 8.69
C PRO A 253 17.74 2.55 8.29
N CYS A 254 16.58 2.28 8.89
CA CYS A 254 15.32 2.91 8.48
C CYS A 254 15.20 4.38 8.91
N HIS A 255 15.48 4.66 10.18
CA HIS A 255 15.31 6.01 10.76
C HIS A 255 16.47 6.38 11.69
N GLN A 256 17.61 5.67 11.54
CA GLN A 256 18.87 5.99 12.20
C GLN A 256 18.80 5.95 13.73
N SER A 257 17.91 5.16 14.31
CA SER A 257 18.00 4.87 15.74
C SER A 257 19.33 4.18 16.02
N THR A 258 20.12 4.77 16.91
CA THR A 258 21.42 4.26 17.33
C THR A 258 21.31 3.75 18.75
N PHE A 259 21.76 2.53 18.99
CA PHE A 259 21.70 1.86 20.29
C PHE A 259 23.10 1.59 20.80
N ASP A 260 23.36 1.96 22.04
CA ASP A 260 24.64 1.73 22.71
C ASP A 260 24.69 0.32 23.28
N VAL A 261 25.40 -0.58 22.60
CA VAL A 261 25.52 -2.01 22.93
C VAL A 261 26.18 -2.22 24.29
N LEU A 262 27.09 -1.31 24.67
CA LEU A 262 27.87 -1.41 25.89
C LEU A 262 27.04 -1.09 27.14
N HIS A 263 25.96 -0.32 26.97
CA HIS A 263 25.05 0.11 28.04
C HIS A 263 23.61 -0.35 27.76
N GLY A 264 23.42 -1.67 27.69
CA GLY A 264 22.08 -2.28 27.63
C GLY A 264 21.31 -2.06 26.31
N ALA A 265 22.00 -1.74 25.20
CA ALA A 265 21.40 -1.33 23.94
C ALA A 265 20.44 -0.13 24.09
N THR A 266 20.77 0.81 24.97
CA THR A 266 19.99 2.04 25.20
C THR A 266 20.06 2.95 23.97
N PRO A 267 18.93 3.49 23.48
CA PRO A 267 18.95 4.42 22.35
C PRO A 267 19.67 5.72 22.72
N VAL A 268 20.70 6.07 21.95
CA VAL A 268 21.48 7.31 22.11
C VAL A 268 21.18 8.34 21.01
N PHE A 269 20.52 7.92 19.92
CA PHE A 269 20.10 8.79 18.84
C PHE A 269 18.87 8.23 18.09
N GLY A 270 18.17 9.10 17.36
CA GLY A 270 17.01 8.74 16.54
C GLY A 270 15.70 8.59 17.33
N PRO A 271 14.64 8.07 16.68
CA PRO A 271 13.28 8.10 17.26
C PRO A 271 12.93 6.93 18.20
N ALA A 272 13.82 5.95 18.38
CA ALA A 272 13.56 4.84 19.30
C ALA A 272 13.62 5.34 20.75
N THR A 273 12.62 4.99 21.55
CA THR A 273 12.50 5.43 22.95
C THR A 273 12.70 4.32 23.96
N ARG A 274 12.99 3.09 23.51
CA ARG A 274 13.25 1.92 24.36
C ARG A 274 14.52 1.20 23.92
N PRO A 275 15.29 0.62 24.86
CA PRO A 275 16.43 -0.23 24.52
C PRO A 275 16.00 -1.45 23.72
N LEU A 276 16.92 -1.99 22.92
CA LEU A 276 16.70 -3.32 22.34
C LEU A 276 16.68 -4.35 23.48
N PRO A 277 15.65 -5.19 23.60
CA PRO A 277 15.62 -6.22 24.63
C PRO A 277 16.84 -7.14 24.53
N GLN A 278 17.48 -7.41 25.67
CA GLN A 278 18.62 -8.32 25.76
C GLN A 278 18.12 -9.75 25.95
N LEU A 279 18.82 -10.73 25.38
CA LEU A 279 18.52 -12.14 25.57
C LEU A 279 19.57 -12.75 26.53
N PRO A 280 19.16 -13.45 27.60
CA PRO A 280 20.11 -14.10 28.50
C PRO A 280 20.70 -15.34 27.82
N LEU A 281 22.03 -15.42 27.78
CA LEU A 281 22.77 -16.51 27.15
C LEU A 281 23.31 -17.53 28.16
N GLY A 282 23.51 -18.75 27.69
CA GLY A 282 24.24 -19.80 28.35
C GLY A 282 24.93 -20.72 27.34
N THR A 283 25.51 -21.82 27.80
CA THR A 283 26.05 -22.87 26.94
C THR A 283 25.43 -24.22 27.25
N ASP A 284 25.24 -25.03 26.22
CA ASP A 284 24.91 -26.44 26.38
C ASP A 284 26.17 -27.29 26.63
N ALA A 285 25.97 -28.60 26.83
CA ALA A 285 27.06 -29.55 27.07
C ALA A 285 28.05 -29.68 25.90
N ASP A 286 27.65 -29.31 24.68
CA ASP A 286 28.46 -29.36 23.47
C ASP A 286 29.21 -28.03 23.22
N GLY A 287 28.98 -27.02 24.06
CA GLY A 287 29.56 -25.69 23.98
C GLY A 287 28.90 -24.77 22.96
N ASN A 288 27.65 -25.05 22.56
CA ASN A 288 26.86 -24.15 21.71
C ASN A 288 26.08 -23.17 22.59
N LEU A 289 25.81 -21.98 22.04
CA LEU A 289 25.00 -20.96 22.69
C LEU A 289 23.54 -21.41 22.81
N ILE A 290 22.99 -21.24 24.01
CA ILE A 290 21.58 -21.41 24.31
C ILE A 290 21.03 -20.13 24.93
N ALA A 291 19.73 -19.91 24.79
CA ALA A 291 19.00 -18.95 25.61
C ALA A 291 18.68 -19.61 26.96
N THR A 292 18.81 -18.85 28.05
CA THR A 292 18.39 -19.29 29.40
C THR A 292 17.03 -18.70 29.81
N GLY A 293 16.38 -18.00 28.89
CA GLY A 293 15.09 -17.33 29.09
C GLY A 293 14.60 -16.65 27.80
N ASP A 294 13.50 -15.90 27.92
CA ASP A 294 13.06 -14.99 26.85
C ASP A 294 13.81 -13.64 26.97
N PHE A 295 13.62 -12.75 26.01
CA PHE A 295 14.14 -11.40 26.06
C PHE A 295 13.70 -10.65 27.33
N SER A 296 14.51 -9.68 27.75
CA SER A 296 14.23 -8.82 28.92
C SER A 296 12.94 -8.00 28.83
N GLY A 297 12.29 -7.96 27.65
CA GLY A 297 11.02 -7.30 27.43
C GLY A 297 10.47 -7.57 26.03
N PRO A 298 9.26 -7.09 25.72
CA PRO A 298 8.64 -7.32 24.41
C PRO A 298 9.47 -6.76 23.25
N VAL A 299 9.69 -7.63 22.26
CA VAL A 299 10.47 -7.34 21.05
C VAL A 299 9.70 -6.42 20.10
N GLY A 300 10.42 -5.52 19.43
CA GLY A 300 9.87 -4.65 18.39
C GLY A 300 9.13 -3.42 18.93
N PRO A 301 8.27 -2.78 18.12
CA PRO A 301 7.60 -1.51 18.44
C PRO A 301 6.75 -1.54 19.71
N GLY A 302 6.56 -0.37 20.32
CA GLY A 302 5.60 -0.23 21.42
C GLY A 302 4.16 -0.49 20.96
N PHE A 303 3.35 -1.06 21.84
CA PHE A 303 1.91 -1.31 21.62
C PHE A 303 1.09 -0.92 22.86
N TRP A 304 -0.23 -0.80 22.72
CA TRP A 304 -1.09 -0.12 23.69
C TRP A 304 -1.14 -0.74 25.10
N ASP A 305 -0.82 -2.03 25.25
CA ASP A 305 -0.76 -2.73 26.54
C ASP A 305 0.64 -3.30 26.84
N ILE A 306 1.67 -2.65 26.29
CA ILE A 306 3.06 -2.92 26.64
C ILE A 306 3.31 -2.38 28.06
N ASN A 307 3.37 -3.29 29.03
CA ASN A 307 3.80 -2.95 30.38
C ASN A 307 5.31 -3.14 30.43
N THR A 308 6.05 -2.04 30.25
CA THR A 308 7.50 -1.96 30.47
C THR A 308 7.81 -1.70 31.93
#